data_AF-A0A0B7BLL1-F1
#
_entry.id   AF-A0A0B7BLL1-F1
#
_cell.length_a   1.000
_cell.length_b   1.000
_cell.length_c   1.000
_cell.angle_alpha   90.00
_cell.angle_beta   90.00
_cell.angle_gamma   90.00
#
_symmetry.space_group_name_H-M   'P 1'
#
loop_
_entity.id
_entity.type
_entity.pdbx_description
1 polymer ?
#
loop_
_entity_poly.entity_id
_entity_poly.type
_entity_poly.pdbx_seq_one_letter_code
_entity_poly.pdbx_strand_id
1 'polypeptide(L)'
;MKKKQAILSLDQEKAFDRVSKDFLHKTIQRNIGSGYANWIDLIYKEQESTLLINHTLTEPIQRAVRQGCPLSPLLYVLVLEPVLEEIRGDPDIKGTFLPGLGDKKLIAYADDTIFFPSKNSSIKKILQTFQKYSTESGSKVNIQKSQIMGIGKWKNKTDFPFNLTQVNKMKLYGIHYLNSPLKTNKEIWHNITTEIKDRLQLYRYKTITFFGRSTVVNTYITPRLLYTSNVFHPPPQVLTEINKNIRKFIFQNTIHAIKTKTLIQHKDGGRISLQDIKTRIQAQRIKYVGEIIKKPNEYPLAHYYIDLRLSSLHTVNNMTPHHFGTLPDFYKQCIQSIQGNEKTIQNPTKTIYRHLVTRQEPPLHNRIKRGYTHFITDYSSIFRNLHRTQTSTKAKEVMYRLLFSITPVAYRRTHKSQQTKCTLCRQNKQETEDHIFFHCNTISLALKSLQQTIFGNATNKVNMYKAIMLNTIPHTNKNSYKTNLTLLAEFRYLIWICRNKAKHEQQRYNAGIFKHIYNQKTAHITQRAADSNTLSE
;
A
#
# COMPACT_ATOMS: atom_id res chain seq x y z
N MET A 1 -10.34 -32.22 -6.64
CA MET A 1 -9.04 -32.79 -7.09
C MET A 1 -9.03 -34.29 -6.77
N LYS A 2 -8.86 -35.16 -7.79
CA LYS A 2 -8.87 -36.63 -7.62
C LYS A 2 -7.47 -37.27 -7.50
N LYS A 3 -6.38 -36.48 -7.39
CA LYS A 3 -4.99 -36.97 -7.36
C LYS A 3 -4.44 -37.03 -5.93
N LYS A 4 -3.49 -37.96 -5.69
CA LYS A 4 -2.71 -38.10 -4.45
C LYS A 4 -1.54 -37.10 -4.49
N GLN A 5 -1.50 -36.14 -3.57
CA GLN A 5 -0.57 -35.02 -3.61
C GLN A 5 -0.37 -34.50 -2.18
N ALA A 6 0.84 -34.04 -1.86
CA ALA A 6 1.14 -33.30 -0.65
C ALA A 6 1.98 -32.07 -0.96
N ILE A 7 1.95 -31.10 -0.06
CA ILE A 7 2.91 -30.01 0.01
C ILE A 7 3.80 -30.30 1.21
N LEU A 8 5.10 -30.42 0.98
CA LEU A 8 6.10 -30.65 2.01
C LEU A 8 6.99 -29.41 2.10
N SER A 9 7.00 -28.75 3.24
CA SER A 9 7.88 -27.62 3.53
C SER A 9 8.98 -28.09 4.46
N LEU A 10 10.24 -28.02 4.02
CA LEU A 10 11.38 -28.32 4.87
C LEU A 10 11.95 -27.03 5.45
N ASP A 11 12.16 -27.04 6.77
CA ASP A 11 12.79 -25.96 7.53
C ASP A 11 14.27 -26.30 7.74
N GLN A 12 15.19 -25.39 7.40
CA GLN A 12 16.63 -25.56 7.58
C GLN A 12 17.08 -24.93 8.91
N GLU A 13 17.84 -25.66 9.73
CA GLU A 13 18.42 -25.12 10.95
C GLU A 13 19.52 -24.11 10.62
N LYS A 14 19.35 -22.84 11.02
CA LYS A 14 20.39 -21.80 10.90
C LYS A 14 21.08 -21.79 9.52
N ALA A 15 20.28 -21.77 8.46
CA ALA A 15 20.68 -21.98 7.07
C ALA A 15 22.03 -21.31 6.67
N PHE A 16 22.22 -20.04 7.01
CA PHE A 16 23.46 -19.29 6.70
C PHE A 16 24.64 -19.68 7.60
N ASP A 17 24.42 -19.95 8.88
CA ASP A 17 25.49 -20.21 9.83
C ASP A 17 26.09 -21.62 9.66
N ARG A 18 25.35 -22.56 9.04
CA ARG A 18 25.73 -23.97 8.90
C ARG A 18 26.43 -24.34 7.59
N VAL A 19 26.59 -23.40 6.66
CA VAL A 19 27.23 -23.68 5.37
C VAL A 19 28.66 -24.16 5.59
N SER A 20 29.07 -25.28 5.00
CA SER A 20 30.48 -25.69 5.00
C SER A 20 31.27 -24.82 4.02
N LYS A 21 32.36 -24.19 4.47
CA LYS A 21 33.27 -23.41 3.61
C LYS A 21 33.87 -24.28 2.51
N ASP A 22 34.28 -25.50 2.84
CA ASP A 22 34.84 -26.46 1.88
C ASP A 22 33.82 -26.87 0.82
N PHE A 23 32.58 -27.13 1.25
CA PHE A 23 31.51 -27.49 0.33
C PHE A 23 31.17 -26.31 -0.59
N LEU A 24 31.10 -25.09 -0.05
CA LEU A 24 30.91 -23.86 -0.82
C LEU A 24 32.01 -23.67 -1.85
N HIS A 25 33.28 -23.80 -1.46
CA HIS A 25 34.44 -23.69 -2.35
C HIS A 25 34.32 -24.69 -3.50
N LYS A 26 34.15 -25.98 -3.19
CA LYS A 26 33.99 -27.05 -4.20
C LYS A 26 32.81 -26.80 -5.13
N THR A 27 31.69 -26.32 -4.59
CA THR A 27 30.49 -26.01 -5.37
C THR A 27 30.75 -24.88 -6.36
N ILE A 28 31.43 -23.81 -5.95
CA ILE A 28 31.77 -22.69 -6.84
C ILE A 28 32.81 -23.12 -7.86
N GLN A 29 33.85 -23.82 -7.43
CA GLN A 29 34.93 -24.31 -8.29
C GLN A 29 34.36 -25.17 -9.44
N ARG A 30 33.42 -26.06 -9.12
CA ARG A 30 32.82 -26.98 -10.11
C ARG A 30 31.80 -26.32 -11.04
N ASN A 31 30.97 -25.40 -10.53
CA ASN A 31 29.86 -24.83 -11.31
C ASN A 31 30.16 -23.48 -11.97
N ILE A 32 31.17 -22.75 -11.48
CA ILE A 32 31.51 -21.40 -11.96
C ILE A 32 32.99 -21.32 -12.36
N GLY A 33 33.88 -21.88 -11.55
CA GLY A 33 35.32 -21.97 -11.84
C GLY A 33 36.22 -21.65 -10.64
N SER A 34 37.46 -22.14 -10.68
CA SER A 34 38.44 -21.98 -9.59
C SER A 34 38.78 -20.53 -9.28
N GLY A 35 38.87 -19.66 -10.28
CA GLY A 35 39.13 -18.24 -10.08
C GLY A 35 38.10 -17.57 -9.17
N TYR A 36 36.80 -17.85 -9.38
CA TYR A 36 35.74 -17.33 -8.52
C TYR A 36 35.79 -17.93 -7.12
N ALA A 37 36.06 -19.22 -6.99
CA ALA A 37 36.21 -19.86 -5.69
C ALA A 37 37.31 -19.19 -4.86
N ASN A 38 38.48 -18.96 -5.47
CA ASN A 38 39.60 -18.27 -4.83
C ASN A 38 39.27 -16.84 -4.42
N TRP A 39 38.52 -16.08 -5.24
CA TRP A 39 38.06 -14.74 -4.87
C TRP A 39 37.10 -14.77 -3.68
N ILE A 40 36.19 -15.74 -3.63
CA ILE A 40 35.29 -15.91 -2.48
C ILE A 40 36.08 -16.26 -1.23
N ASP A 41 37.04 -17.17 -1.31
CA ASP A 41 37.89 -17.51 -0.19
C ASP A 41 38.64 -16.28 0.32
N LEU A 42 39.19 -15.46 -0.57
CA LEU A 42 39.86 -14.21 -0.19
C LEU A 42 38.94 -13.26 0.58
N ILE A 43 37.68 -13.11 0.14
CA ILE A 43 36.68 -12.24 0.78
C ILE A 43 36.24 -12.79 2.15
N TYR A 44 36.22 -14.12 2.32
CA TYR A 44 35.70 -14.80 3.52
C TYR A 44 36.80 -15.42 4.42
N LYS A 45 38.08 -15.21 4.10
CA LYS A 45 39.24 -15.85 4.76
C LYS A 45 39.27 -15.62 6.27
N GLU A 46 39.14 -14.36 6.67
CA GLU A 46 39.28 -13.91 8.08
C GLU A 46 37.97 -13.30 8.60
N GLN A 47 36.81 -13.80 8.14
CA GLN A 47 35.53 -13.33 8.66
C GLN A 47 35.23 -13.90 10.05
N GLU A 48 35.27 -12.99 11.02
CA GLU A 48 34.87 -13.24 12.40
C GLU A 48 33.69 -12.32 12.79
N SER A 49 32.95 -12.74 13.80
CA SER A 49 31.88 -11.95 14.39
C SER A 49 31.94 -12.08 15.91
N THR A 50 32.00 -10.95 16.60
CA THR A 50 31.88 -10.86 18.05
C THR A 50 30.50 -10.34 18.42
N LEU A 51 29.94 -10.81 19.54
CA LEU A 51 28.67 -10.31 20.06
C LEU A 51 28.95 -9.31 21.18
N LEU A 52 28.30 -8.15 21.15
CA LEU A 52 28.32 -7.20 22.26
C LEU A 52 27.15 -7.52 23.21
N ILE A 53 27.46 -8.08 24.38
CA ILE A 53 26.49 -8.43 25.41
C ILE A 53 26.82 -7.63 26.66
N ASN A 54 25.89 -6.79 27.13
CA ASN A 54 26.09 -5.93 28.30
C ASN A 54 27.40 -5.13 28.25
N HIS A 55 27.68 -4.51 27.10
CA HIS A 55 28.92 -3.76 26.83
C HIS A 55 30.22 -4.58 26.80
N THR A 56 30.15 -5.90 26.87
CA THR A 56 31.31 -6.80 26.77
C THR A 56 31.28 -7.54 25.43
N LEU A 57 32.41 -7.60 24.73
CA LEU A 57 32.55 -8.38 23.51
C LEU A 57 32.80 -9.85 23.86
N THR A 58 32.13 -10.76 23.15
CA THR A 58 32.46 -12.20 23.21
C THR A 58 33.73 -12.48 22.41
N GLU A 59 34.26 -13.69 22.60
CA GLU A 59 35.28 -14.23 21.70
C GLU A 59 34.82 -14.21 20.23
N PRO A 60 35.74 -14.00 19.28
CA PRO A 60 35.42 -14.03 17.86
C PRO A 60 34.87 -15.39 17.42
N ILE A 61 33.72 -15.36 16.73
CA ILE A 61 33.08 -16.55 16.17
C ILE A 61 33.29 -16.52 14.66
N GLN A 62 33.93 -17.55 14.13
CA GLN A 62 33.99 -17.75 12.68
C GLN A 62 32.65 -18.25 12.16
N ARG A 63 32.14 -17.60 11.11
CA ARG A 63 30.92 -18.02 10.42
C ARG A 63 31.22 -18.41 8.98
N ALA A 64 30.36 -19.23 8.42
CA ALA A 64 30.44 -19.64 7.04
C ALA A 64 30.16 -18.49 6.07
N VAL A 65 28.95 -17.92 6.16
CA VAL A 65 28.54 -16.74 5.40
C VAL A 65 27.86 -15.72 6.33
N ARG A 66 28.11 -14.44 6.10
CA ARG A 66 27.71 -13.36 7.00
C ARG A 66 26.29 -12.89 6.74
N GLN A 67 25.43 -12.98 7.75
CA GLN A 67 24.12 -12.33 7.70
C GLN A 67 24.27 -10.81 7.54
N GLY A 68 23.55 -10.23 6.58
CA GLY A 68 23.66 -8.83 6.21
C GLY A 68 24.73 -8.52 5.14
N CYS A 69 25.57 -9.50 4.75
CA CYS A 69 26.42 -9.37 3.59
C CYS A 69 25.58 -9.50 2.30
N PRO A 70 25.70 -8.57 1.32
CA PRO A 70 24.96 -8.64 0.07
C PRO A 70 25.21 -9.91 -0.75
N LEU A 71 26.39 -10.52 -0.59
CA LEU A 71 26.81 -11.70 -1.35
C LEU A 71 26.32 -13.03 -0.73
N SER A 72 26.17 -13.08 0.60
CA SER A 72 25.81 -14.31 1.32
C SER A 72 24.50 -14.97 0.86
N PRO A 73 23.41 -14.25 0.51
CA PRO A 73 22.21 -14.86 -0.05
C PRO A 73 22.48 -15.63 -1.35
N LEU A 74 23.34 -15.11 -2.24
CA LEU A 74 23.69 -15.77 -3.50
C LEU A 74 24.54 -17.02 -3.25
N LEU A 75 25.53 -16.93 -2.34
CA LEU A 75 26.35 -18.07 -1.96
C LEU A 75 25.52 -19.19 -1.34
N TYR A 76 24.54 -18.84 -0.50
CA TYR A 76 23.63 -19.83 0.06
C TYR A 76 22.79 -20.54 -1.01
N VAL A 77 22.26 -19.79 -1.98
CA VAL A 77 21.52 -20.39 -3.12
C VAL A 77 22.40 -21.35 -3.91
N LEU A 78 23.66 -20.99 -4.17
CA LEU A 78 24.61 -21.87 -4.86
C LEU A 78 24.88 -23.16 -4.08
N VAL A 79 25.03 -23.07 -2.76
CA VAL A 79 25.26 -24.25 -1.89
C VAL A 79 24.04 -25.16 -1.85
N LEU A 80 22.83 -24.60 -1.86
CA LEU A 80 21.60 -25.37 -1.86
C LEU A 80 21.30 -26.04 -3.22
N GLU A 81 21.74 -25.45 -4.33
CA GLU A 81 21.36 -25.92 -5.67
C GLU A 81 21.74 -27.39 -5.98
N PRO A 82 22.92 -27.92 -5.60
CA PRO A 82 23.28 -29.33 -5.81
C PRO A 82 22.22 -30.34 -5.33
N VAL A 83 21.68 -30.15 -4.12
CA VAL A 83 20.63 -31.06 -3.60
C VAL A 83 19.31 -30.88 -4.32
N LEU A 84 18.99 -29.65 -4.77
CA LEU A 84 17.79 -29.39 -5.56
C LEU A 84 17.88 -30.03 -6.95
N GLU A 85 19.04 -29.99 -7.59
CA GLU A 85 19.31 -30.66 -8.86
C GLU A 85 19.26 -32.18 -8.73
N GLU A 86 19.84 -32.77 -7.67
CA GLU A 86 19.71 -34.23 -7.40
C GLU A 86 18.24 -34.64 -7.30
N ILE A 87 17.41 -33.85 -6.61
CA ILE A 87 15.97 -34.11 -6.49
C ILE A 87 15.22 -33.91 -7.82
N ARG A 88 15.57 -32.87 -8.60
CA ARG A 88 14.99 -32.62 -9.93
C ARG A 88 15.32 -33.76 -10.89
N GLY A 89 16.55 -34.25 -10.87
CA GLY A 89 17.06 -35.32 -11.73
C GLY A 89 16.59 -36.73 -11.37
N ASP A 90 16.30 -37.03 -10.09
CA ASP A 90 15.95 -38.40 -9.66
C ASP A 90 14.58 -38.85 -10.23
N PRO A 91 14.54 -39.84 -11.14
CA PRO A 91 13.30 -40.30 -11.76
C PRO A 91 12.33 -40.97 -10.79
N ASP A 92 12.77 -41.44 -9.63
CA ASP A 92 11.93 -42.08 -8.63
C ASP A 92 11.25 -41.08 -7.68
N ILE A 93 11.76 -39.85 -7.62
CA ILE A 93 11.08 -38.75 -6.96
C ILE A 93 10.00 -38.23 -7.90
N LYS A 94 8.76 -38.71 -7.72
CA LYS A 94 7.60 -38.22 -8.46
C LYS A 94 7.00 -36.99 -7.78
N GLY A 95 6.92 -35.90 -8.52
CA GLY A 95 6.30 -34.65 -8.11
C GLY A 95 4.80 -34.59 -8.41
N THR A 96 4.27 -33.37 -8.47
CA THR A 96 2.88 -33.10 -8.82
C THR A 96 2.81 -32.67 -10.27
N PHE A 97 2.09 -33.45 -11.08
CA PHE A 97 1.86 -33.09 -12.47
C PHE A 97 0.96 -31.86 -12.60
N LEU A 98 1.51 -30.79 -13.17
CA LEU A 98 0.84 -29.52 -13.43
C LEU A 98 0.75 -29.28 -14.95
N PRO A 99 -0.41 -28.87 -15.48
CA PRO A 99 -0.54 -28.56 -16.90
C PRO A 99 0.47 -27.50 -17.36
N GLY A 100 1.14 -27.75 -18.49
CA GLY A 100 2.19 -26.88 -19.03
C GLY A 100 3.53 -26.88 -18.27
N LEU A 101 3.58 -27.45 -17.06
CA LEU A 101 4.79 -27.53 -16.22
C LEU A 101 5.34 -28.95 -16.05
N GLY A 102 4.56 -29.97 -16.42
CA GLY A 102 4.97 -31.36 -16.26
C GLY A 102 5.04 -31.79 -14.80
N ASP A 103 5.98 -32.68 -14.48
CA ASP A 103 6.19 -33.22 -13.12
C ASP A 103 6.91 -32.21 -12.22
N LYS A 104 6.14 -31.34 -11.54
CA LYS A 104 6.72 -30.31 -10.67
C LYS A 104 7.09 -30.92 -9.33
N LYS A 105 8.39 -31.07 -9.07
CA LYS A 105 8.91 -31.67 -7.82
C LYS A 105 9.09 -30.67 -6.69
N LEU A 106 9.63 -29.48 -6.97
CA LEU A 106 9.96 -28.48 -5.94
C LEU A 106 9.88 -27.03 -6.43
N ILE A 107 9.81 -26.13 -5.47
CA ILE A 107 10.18 -24.71 -5.54
C ILE A 107 11.06 -24.38 -4.34
N ALA A 108 12.02 -23.48 -4.52
CA ALA A 108 12.87 -23.00 -3.43
C ALA A 108 12.94 -21.47 -3.51
N TYR A 109 12.99 -20.82 -2.35
CA TYR A 109 13.18 -19.38 -2.23
C TYR A 109 13.98 -19.09 -0.97
N ALA A 110 15.22 -18.61 -1.15
CA ALA A 110 16.19 -18.56 -0.06
C ALA A 110 16.28 -19.93 0.64
N ASP A 111 16.10 -19.98 1.96
CA ASP A 111 16.12 -21.19 2.79
C ASP A 111 14.81 -21.99 2.79
N ASP A 112 13.69 -21.37 2.39
CA ASP A 112 12.41 -22.06 2.26
C ASP A 112 12.46 -23.04 1.07
N THR A 113 12.35 -24.35 1.36
CA THR A 113 12.27 -25.40 0.32
C THR A 113 10.93 -26.12 0.40
N ILE A 114 10.18 -26.07 -0.70
CA ILE A 114 8.83 -26.63 -0.80
C ILE A 114 8.81 -27.68 -1.89
N PHE A 115 8.35 -28.88 -1.54
CA PHE A 115 8.24 -30.03 -2.42
C PHE A 115 6.78 -30.40 -2.65
N PHE A 116 6.49 -31.00 -3.81
CA PHE A 116 5.14 -31.39 -4.21
C PHE A 116 5.03 -32.90 -4.51
N PRO A 117 5.38 -33.79 -3.56
CA PRO A 117 5.41 -35.22 -3.82
C PRO A 117 4.01 -35.79 -4.08
N SER A 118 3.93 -36.74 -5.02
CA SER A 118 2.70 -37.50 -5.31
C SER A 118 2.71 -38.95 -4.79
N LYS A 119 3.84 -39.39 -4.21
CA LYS A 119 4.01 -40.74 -3.63
C LYS A 119 4.74 -40.67 -2.28
N ASN A 120 4.43 -41.61 -1.38
CA ASN A 120 5.14 -41.76 -0.11
C ASN A 120 6.63 -42.06 -0.34
N SER A 121 6.96 -42.85 -1.37
CA SER A 121 8.34 -43.13 -1.76
C SER A 121 9.10 -41.85 -2.12
N SER A 122 8.46 -40.89 -2.83
CA SER A 122 9.07 -39.60 -3.13
C SER A 122 9.41 -38.81 -1.86
N ILE A 123 8.52 -38.79 -0.87
CA ILE A 123 8.77 -38.11 0.42
C ILE A 123 9.99 -38.73 1.10
N LYS A 124 10.07 -40.08 1.13
CA LYS A 124 11.20 -40.78 1.74
C LYS A 124 12.52 -40.45 1.04
N LYS A 125 12.55 -40.52 -0.30
CA LYS A 125 13.73 -40.20 -1.09
C LYS A 125 14.18 -38.76 -0.90
N ILE A 126 13.26 -37.79 -0.95
CA ILE A 126 13.60 -36.38 -0.70
C ILE A 126 14.32 -36.23 0.65
N LEU A 127 13.79 -36.80 1.72
CA LEU A 127 14.40 -36.71 3.05
C LEU A 127 15.77 -37.43 3.12
N GLN A 128 15.91 -38.59 2.48
CA GLN A 128 17.18 -39.30 2.38
C GLN A 128 18.24 -38.51 1.59
N THR A 129 17.85 -37.88 0.48
CA THR A 129 18.72 -37.00 -0.30
C THR A 129 19.18 -35.80 0.54
N PHE A 130 18.30 -35.20 1.35
CA PHE A 130 18.70 -34.15 2.30
C PHE A 130 19.59 -34.66 3.43
N GLN A 131 19.39 -35.88 3.92
CA GLN A 131 20.27 -36.48 4.94
C GLN A 131 21.69 -36.67 4.39
N LYS A 132 21.82 -37.21 3.18
CA LYS A 132 23.11 -37.32 2.47
C LYS A 132 23.74 -35.95 2.21
N TYR A 133 22.95 -34.98 1.75
CA TYR A 133 23.45 -33.62 1.55
C TYR A 133 23.92 -32.97 2.85
N SER A 134 23.27 -33.26 3.98
CA SER A 134 23.61 -32.71 5.29
C SER A 134 25.00 -33.15 5.77
N THR A 135 25.43 -34.38 5.43
CA THR A 135 26.77 -34.87 5.82
C THR A 135 27.90 -34.15 5.08
N GLU A 136 27.66 -33.75 3.83
CA GLU A 136 28.66 -33.10 2.98
C GLU A 136 28.69 -31.57 3.13
N SER A 137 27.51 -30.95 3.24
CA SER A 137 27.35 -29.49 3.20
C SER A 137 27.36 -28.82 4.57
N GLY A 138 27.23 -29.59 5.65
CA GLY A 138 26.99 -29.08 7.01
C GLY A 138 25.54 -28.62 7.26
N SER A 139 24.70 -28.55 6.21
CA SER A 139 23.27 -28.22 6.31
C SER A 139 22.55 -29.20 7.24
N LYS A 140 21.42 -28.77 7.81
CA LYS A 140 20.62 -29.65 8.66
C LYS A 140 19.15 -29.29 8.58
N VAL A 141 18.32 -30.26 8.21
CA VAL A 141 16.86 -30.10 8.20
C VAL A 141 16.31 -30.24 9.61
N ASN A 142 15.47 -29.28 10.03
CA ASN A 142 14.69 -29.37 11.25
C ASN A 142 13.40 -30.16 11.00
N ILE A 143 13.41 -31.46 11.27
CA ILE A 143 12.23 -32.32 11.04
C ILE A 143 11.01 -31.90 11.87
N GLN A 144 11.21 -31.41 13.10
CA GLN A 144 10.11 -31.00 13.98
C GLN A 144 9.40 -29.73 13.48
N LYS A 145 10.14 -28.79 12.89
CA LYS A 145 9.60 -27.57 12.28
C LYS A 145 9.14 -27.78 10.84
N SER A 146 9.64 -28.82 10.17
CA SER A 146 9.21 -29.19 8.83
C SER A 146 7.76 -29.67 8.83
N GLN A 147 6.99 -29.23 7.84
CA GLN A 147 5.56 -29.44 7.79
C GLN A 147 5.15 -30.19 6.53
N ILE A 148 4.15 -31.07 6.65
CA ILE A 148 3.51 -31.71 5.50
C ILE A 148 1.99 -31.49 5.52
N MET A 149 1.46 -31.09 4.38
CA MET A 149 0.03 -30.88 4.18
C MET A 149 -0.46 -31.74 3.01
N GLY A 150 -1.25 -32.76 3.33
CA GLY A 150 -1.93 -33.57 2.33
C GLY A 150 -3.00 -32.79 1.58
N ILE A 151 -3.08 -32.94 0.26
CA ILE A 151 -4.10 -32.30 -0.59
C ILE A 151 -4.75 -33.35 -1.51
N GLY A 152 -5.90 -33.00 -2.11
CA GLY A 152 -6.63 -33.93 -2.97
C GLY A 152 -7.04 -35.21 -2.23
N LYS A 153 -6.65 -36.38 -2.75
CA LYS A 153 -6.94 -37.68 -2.11
C LYS A 153 -6.20 -37.88 -0.78
N TRP A 154 -5.17 -37.09 -0.49
CA TRP A 154 -4.41 -37.16 0.77
C TRP A 154 -4.84 -36.13 1.80
N LYS A 155 -5.91 -35.38 1.56
CA LYS A 155 -6.39 -34.35 2.48
C LYS A 155 -6.56 -34.83 3.93
N ASN A 156 -7.02 -36.07 4.11
CA ASN A 156 -7.27 -36.68 5.42
C ASN A 156 -6.24 -37.78 5.76
N LYS A 157 -5.11 -37.83 5.05
CA LYS A 157 -4.04 -38.82 5.32
C LYS A 157 -3.33 -38.44 6.61
N THR A 158 -3.13 -39.42 7.50
CA THR A 158 -2.51 -39.24 8.83
C THR A 158 -1.19 -40.00 9.01
N ASP A 159 -0.79 -40.79 8.02
CA ASP A 159 0.36 -41.70 8.06
C ASP A 159 1.42 -41.29 7.03
N PHE A 160 1.93 -40.05 7.15
CA PHE A 160 3.08 -39.60 6.38
C PHE A 160 4.40 -40.14 6.99
N PRO A 161 5.42 -40.42 6.17
CA PRO A 161 6.68 -41.00 6.68
C PRO A 161 7.50 -39.98 7.50
N PHE A 162 8.48 -40.47 8.27
CA PHE A 162 9.49 -39.69 9.01
C PHE A 162 8.96 -38.74 10.11
N ASN A 163 7.77 -39.01 10.68
CA ASN A 163 7.20 -38.24 11.79
C ASN A 163 7.14 -36.72 11.53
N LEU A 164 6.97 -36.32 10.27
CA LEU A 164 6.78 -34.91 9.89
C LEU A 164 5.54 -34.32 10.56
N THR A 165 5.61 -33.05 10.93
CA THR A 165 4.46 -32.33 11.51
C THR A 165 3.37 -32.18 10.45
N GLN A 166 2.26 -32.87 10.66
CA GLN A 166 1.12 -32.84 9.73
C GLN A 166 0.23 -31.65 10.01
N VAL A 167 -0.11 -30.90 8.96
CA VAL A 167 -0.91 -29.68 9.10
C VAL A 167 -2.03 -29.63 8.06
N ASN A 168 -3.16 -29.05 8.46
CA ASN A 168 -4.26 -28.71 7.55
C ASN A 168 -4.18 -27.27 7.03
N LYS A 169 -3.25 -26.49 7.60
CA LYS A 169 -2.98 -25.09 7.32
C LYS A 169 -1.46 -24.88 7.34
N MET A 170 -0.92 -24.36 6.24
CA MET A 170 0.52 -24.13 6.07
C MET A 170 0.76 -22.69 5.66
N LYS A 171 1.76 -22.03 6.24
CA LYS A 171 2.15 -20.66 5.87
C LYS A 171 3.30 -20.73 4.88
N LEU A 172 3.07 -20.26 3.65
CA LEU A 172 4.08 -20.21 2.60
C LEU A 172 4.20 -18.76 2.12
N TYR A 173 5.41 -18.20 2.12
CA TYR A 173 5.70 -16.82 1.70
C TYR A 173 4.76 -15.77 2.32
N GLY A 174 4.38 -15.96 3.60
CA GLY A 174 3.51 -15.03 4.31
C GLY A 174 2.00 -15.17 4.03
N ILE A 175 1.58 -16.18 3.25
CA ILE A 175 0.17 -16.51 2.95
C ILE A 175 -0.17 -17.86 3.59
N HIS A 176 -1.34 -17.96 4.23
CA HIS A 176 -1.81 -19.21 4.82
C HIS A 176 -2.65 -19.99 3.81
N TYR A 177 -2.19 -21.18 3.45
CA TYR A 177 -2.87 -22.12 2.57
C TYR A 177 -3.55 -23.21 3.41
N LEU A 178 -4.79 -23.52 3.09
CA LEU A 178 -5.48 -24.67 3.65
C LEU A 178 -5.39 -25.85 2.69
N ASN A 179 -5.51 -27.06 3.22
CA ASN A 179 -5.66 -28.28 2.44
C ASN A 179 -7.00 -28.36 1.65
N SER A 180 -7.84 -27.32 1.73
CA SER A 180 -9.09 -27.16 1.00
C SER A 180 -9.10 -25.85 0.21
N PRO A 181 -8.81 -25.87 -1.11
CA PRO A 181 -8.68 -24.67 -1.94
C PRO A 181 -9.89 -23.71 -1.89
N LEU A 182 -11.11 -24.25 -1.77
CA LEU A 182 -12.35 -23.45 -1.70
C LEU A 182 -12.45 -22.62 -0.41
N LYS A 183 -11.94 -23.14 0.70
CA LYS A 183 -11.93 -22.43 1.99
C LYS A 183 -10.76 -21.46 2.08
N THR A 184 -9.64 -21.76 1.41
CA THR A 184 -8.41 -20.97 1.43
C THR A 184 -8.66 -19.50 1.07
N ASN A 185 -9.36 -19.20 -0.03
CA ASN A 185 -9.57 -17.81 -0.45
C ASN A 185 -10.34 -16.99 0.60
N LYS A 186 -11.43 -17.55 1.16
CA LYS A 186 -12.25 -16.86 2.17
C LYS A 186 -11.46 -16.56 3.43
N GLU A 187 -10.72 -17.55 3.96
CA GLU A 187 -9.94 -17.38 5.18
C GLU A 187 -8.79 -16.38 5.01
N ILE A 188 -8.07 -16.44 3.87
CA ILE A 188 -6.99 -15.48 3.56
C ILE A 188 -7.51 -14.05 3.61
N TRP A 189 -8.59 -13.76 2.88
CA TRP A 189 -9.13 -12.42 2.81
C TRP A 189 -9.78 -11.96 4.12
N HIS A 190 -10.36 -12.88 4.89
CA HIS A 190 -10.83 -12.57 6.24
C HIS A 190 -9.67 -12.11 7.13
N ASN A 191 -8.59 -12.90 7.22
CA ASN A 191 -7.43 -12.58 8.03
C ASN A 191 -6.78 -11.24 7.63
N ILE A 192 -6.63 -11.00 6.33
CA ILE A 192 -6.08 -9.73 5.81
C ILE A 192 -6.99 -8.55 6.14
N THR A 193 -8.31 -8.73 6.06
CA THR A 193 -9.27 -7.67 6.37
C THR A 193 -9.20 -7.29 7.86
N THR A 194 -9.09 -8.27 8.75
CA THR A 194 -8.85 -8.06 10.19
C THR A 194 -7.52 -7.35 10.43
N GLU A 195 -6.42 -7.85 9.84
CA GLU A 195 -5.09 -7.22 9.96
C GLU A 195 -5.10 -5.75 9.52
N ILE A 196 -5.77 -5.44 8.41
CA ILE A 196 -5.90 -4.07 7.91
C ILE A 196 -6.72 -3.19 8.84
N LYS A 197 -7.82 -3.72 9.39
CA LYS A 197 -8.66 -3.00 10.34
C LYS A 197 -7.84 -2.60 11.57
N ASP A 198 -7.07 -3.52 12.13
CA ASP A 198 -6.24 -3.29 13.32
C ASP A 198 -5.13 -2.28 13.02
N ARG A 199 -4.44 -2.40 11.88
CA ARG A 199 -3.44 -1.42 11.44
C ARG A 199 -4.06 -0.03 11.26
N LEU A 200 -5.21 0.09 10.61
CA LEU A 200 -5.90 1.38 10.44
C LEU A 200 -6.30 1.99 11.79
N GLN A 201 -6.67 1.16 12.77
CA GLN A 201 -6.97 1.59 14.13
C GLN A 201 -5.72 2.10 14.86
N LEU A 202 -4.57 1.43 14.71
CA LEU A 202 -3.29 1.89 15.27
C LEU A 202 -2.91 3.28 14.76
N TYR A 203 -3.07 3.54 13.46
CA TYR A 203 -2.76 4.84 12.87
C TYR A 203 -3.83 5.91 13.13
N ARG A 204 -5.01 5.54 13.64
CA ARG A 204 -6.14 6.46 13.86
C ARG A 204 -5.82 7.56 14.85
N TYR A 205 -5.10 7.22 15.93
CA TYR A 205 -4.80 8.14 17.03
C TYR A 205 -3.64 9.10 16.71
N LYS A 206 -2.84 8.80 15.68
CA LYS A 206 -1.83 9.74 15.19
C LYS A 206 -2.52 10.92 14.53
N THR A 207 -2.21 12.16 14.95
CA THR A 207 -2.79 13.39 14.40
C THR A 207 -2.27 13.69 12.99
N ILE A 208 -2.78 12.94 12.00
CA ILE A 208 -2.36 12.99 10.60
C ILE A 208 -3.42 13.70 9.75
N THR A 209 -2.99 14.56 8.82
CA THR A 209 -3.88 15.23 7.85
C THR A 209 -4.58 14.25 6.90
N PHE A 210 -5.61 14.68 6.16
CA PHE A 210 -6.22 13.88 5.08
C PHE A 210 -5.20 13.27 4.11
N PHE A 211 -4.17 14.03 3.72
CA PHE A 211 -3.10 13.57 2.81
C PHE A 211 -2.16 12.59 3.47
N GLY A 212 -1.81 12.80 4.75
CA GLY A 212 -0.99 11.84 5.46
C GLY A 212 -1.75 10.52 5.66
N ARG A 213 -3.06 10.56 5.93
CA ARG A 213 -3.91 9.37 6.01
C ARG A 213 -3.99 8.64 4.66
N SER A 214 -4.14 9.35 3.55
CA SER A 214 -4.08 8.70 2.23
C SER A 214 -2.69 8.11 1.94
N THR A 215 -1.63 8.77 2.39
CA THR A 215 -0.25 8.27 2.28
C THR A 215 -0.06 6.98 3.07
N VAL A 216 -0.59 6.89 4.30
CA VAL A 216 -0.58 5.66 5.10
C VAL A 216 -1.30 4.52 4.36
N VAL A 217 -2.50 4.78 3.82
CA VAL A 217 -3.24 3.78 3.04
C VAL A 217 -2.43 3.31 1.84
N ASN A 218 -1.91 4.25 1.05
CA ASN A 218 -1.18 3.96 -0.17
C ASN A 218 0.14 3.22 0.06
N THR A 219 0.81 3.47 1.19
CA THR A 219 2.17 2.98 1.47
C THR A 219 2.16 1.69 2.28
N TYR A 220 1.21 1.53 3.21
CA TYR A 220 1.17 0.36 4.09
C TYR A 220 0.02 -0.61 3.79
N ILE A 221 -1.16 -0.08 3.44
CA ILE A 221 -2.36 -0.92 3.28
C ILE A 221 -2.45 -1.47 1.86
N THR A 222 -2.29 -0.61 0.85
CA THR A 222 -2.44 -1.01 -0.55
C THR A 222 -1.43 -2.08 -0.98
N PRO A 223 -0.11 -2.00 -0.66
CA PRO A 223 0.84 -3.03 -1.08
C PRO A 223 0.53 -4.42 -0.50
N ARG A 224 0.05 -4.48 0.76
CA ARG A 224 -0.34 -5.75 1.41
C ARG A 224 -1.52 -6.43 0.68
N LEU A 225 -2.51 -5.64 0.29
CA LEU A 225 -3.64 -6.10 -0.51
C LEU A 225 -3.18 -6.56 -1.90
N LEU A 226 -2.30 -5.80 -2.54
CA LEU A 226 -1.81 -6.09 -3.88
C LEU A 226 -0.91 -7.31 -3.97
N TYR A 227 -0.14 -7.57 -2.91
CA TYR A 227 0.68 -8.76 -2.77
C TYR A 227 -0.21 -10.02 -2.81
N THR A 228 -1.25 -10.05 -1.98
CA THR A 228 -2.19 -11.18 -1.93
C THR A 228 -3.01 -11.26 -3.22
N SER A 229 -3.38 -10.12 -3.79
CA SER A 229 -4.13 -10.11 -5.04
C SER A 229 -3.34 -10.61 -6.24
N ASN A 230 -2.01 -10.77 -6.18
CA ASN A 230 -1.28 -11.45 -7.25
C ASN A 230 -1.63 -12.93 -7.38
N VAL A 231 -2.17 -13.55 -6.33
CA VAL A 231 -2.47 -14.99 -6.31
C VAL A 231 -3.97 -15.23 -6.20
N PHE A 232 -4.66 -14.46 -5.36
CA PHE A 232 -6.05 -14.68 -5.02
C PHE A 232 -6.92 -13.49 -5.42
N HIS A 233 -8.13 -13.74 -5.93
CA HIS A 233 -9.07 -12.63 -6.18
C HIS A 233 -9.85 -12.32 -4.89
N PRO A 234 -9.90 -11.06 -4.43
CA PRO A 234 -10.71 -10.68 -3.29
C PRO A 234 -12.20 -10.74 -3.62
N PRO A 235 -13.02 -11.41 -2.79
CA PRO A 235 -14.47 -11.36 -2.93
C PRO A 235 -15.00 -9.91 -2.92
N PRO A 236 -16.10 -9.60 -3.65
CA PRO A 236 -16.66 -8.24 -3.69
C PRO A 236 -17.04 -7.68 -2.31
N GLN A 237 -17.50 -8.54 -1.39
CA GLN A 237 -17.82 -8.20 -0.01
C GLN A 237 -16.59 -7.68 0.75
N VAL A 238 -15.44 -8.37 0.58
CA VAL A 238 -14.15 -8.00 1.18
C VAL A 238 -13.69 -6.63 0.67
N LEU A 239 -13.76 -6.38 -0.64
CA LEU A 239 -13.42 -5.07 -1.21
C LEU A 239 -14.31 -3.95 -0.65
N THR A 240 -15.60 -4.23 -0.47
CA THR A 240 -16.57 -3.28 0.10
C THR A 240 -16.23 -2.97 1.55
N GLU A 241 -15.90 -3.98 2.34
CA GLU A 241 -15.50 -3.82 3.74
C GLU A 241 -14.19 -3.04 3.90
N ILE A 242 -13.16 -3.40 3.12
CA ILE A 242 -11.87 -2.69 3.10
C ILE A 242 -12.08 -1.21 2.74
N ASN A 243 -12.84 -0.93 1.68
CA ASN A 243 -13.13 0.44 1.27
C ASN A 243 -13.91 1.21 2.35
N LYS A 244 -14.85 0.57 3.04
CA LYS A 244 -15.56 1.16 4.18
C LYS A 244 -14.60 1.52 5.31
N ASN A 245 -13.69 0.62 5.68
CA ASN A 245 -12.70 0.85 6.73
C ASN A 245 -11.69 1.94 6.34
N ILE A 246 -11.21 1.95 5.10
CA ILE A 246 -10.37 3.03 4.56
C ILE A 246 -11.09 4.37 4.64
N ARG A 247 -12.37 4.45 4.24
CA ARG A 247 -13.13 5.71 4.33
C ARG A 247 -13.32 6.17 5.78
N LYS A 248 -13.66 5.26 6.69
CA LYS A 248 -13.71 5.54 8.13
C LYS A 248 -12.39 6.12 8.65
N PHE A 249 -11.26 5.56 8.24
CA PHE A 249 -9.94 6.06 8.59
C PHE A 249 -9.67 7.44 7.98
N ILE A 250 -9.86 7.62 6.67
CA ILE A 250 -9.61 8.88 5.97
C ILE A 250 -10.42 10.04 6.56
N PHE A 251 -11.66 9.79 7.00
CA PHE A 251 -12.55 10.82 7.57
C PHE A 251 -12.64 10.79 9.10
N GLN A 252 -11.84 9.97 9.80
CA GLN A 252 -11.88 9.82 11.27
C GLN A 252 -13.29 9.57 11.82
N ASN A 253 -14.05 8.67 11.18
CA ASN A 253 -15.47 8.40 11.47
C ASN A 253 -16.42 9.62 11.37
N THR A 254 -16.01 10.73 10.75
CA THR A 254 -16.91 11.84 10.42
C THR A 254 -17.60 11.63 9.08
N ILE A 255 -18.59 12.48 8.78
CA ILE A 255 -19.39 12.42 7.55
C ILE A 255 -18.49 12.33 6.30
N HIS A 256 -18.71 11.30 5.48
CA HIS A 256 -18.00 11.04 4.22
C HIS A 256 -18.44 11.96 3.08
N ALA A 257 -18.24 13.27 3.25
CA ALA A 257 -18.82 14.28 2.38
C ALA A 257 -18.20 14.38 0.96
N ILE A 258 -17.05 13.72 0.71
CA ILE A 258 -16.38 13.72 -0.60
C ILE A 258 -16.61 12.39 -1.30
N LYS A 259 -17.01 12.46 -2.58
CA LYS A 259 -17.17 11.30 -3.46
C LYS A 259 -15.84 10.53 -3.59
N THR A 260 -15.88 9.19 -3.53
CA THR A 260 -14.67 8.35 -3.65
C THR A 260 -13.87 8.65 -4.91
N LYS A 261 -14.57 8.79 -6.04
CA LYS A 261 -13.97 9.10 -7.34
C LYS A 261 -13.16 10.41 -7.34
N THR A 262 -13.46 11.35 -6.45
CA THR A 262 -12.67 12.57 -6.24
C THR A 262 -11.39 12.32 -5.44
N LEU A 263 -11.43 11.42 -4.45
CA LEU A 263 -10.28 11.09 -3.60
C LEU A 263 -9.18 10.36 -4.38
N ILE A 264 -9.57 9.58 -5.39
CA ILE A 264 -8.66 8.65 -6.08
C ILE A 264 -7.86 9.25 -7.23
N GLN A 265 -8.21 10.47 -7.63
CA GLN A 265 -7.61 11.18 -8.75
C GLN A 265 -6.13 11.49 -8.49
N HIS A 266 -5.33 11.49 -9.56
CA HIS A 266 -3.88 11.65 -9.49
C HIS A 266 -3.46 13.01 -8.88
N LYS A 267 -2.24 13.06 -8.32
CA LYS A 267 -1.68 14.23 -7.61
C LYS A 267 -1.48 15.47 -8.48
N ASP A 268 -1.40 15.33 -9.80
CA ASP A 268 -1.17 16.45 -10.73
C ASP A 268 -2.40 17.36 -10.74
N GLY A 269 -2.34 18.48 -10.00
CA GLY A 269 -3.51 19.29 -9.62
C GLY A 269 -3.94 19.11 -8.16
N GLY A 270 -3.05 18.74 -7.24
CA GLY A 270 -3.27 18.95 -5.80
C GLY A 270 -4.09 17.91 -5.04
N ARG A 271 -4.38 16.77 -5.63
CA ARG A 271 -5.42 15.85 -5.13
C ARG A 271 -4.90 14.90 -4.04
N ILE A 272 -5.81 14.25 -3.30
CA ILE A 272 -5.46 13.29 -2.23
C ILE A 272 -4.72 12.06 -2.78
N SER A 273 -5.02 11.64 -4.02
CA SER A 273 -4.43 10.47 -4.67
C SER A 273 -4.55 9.20 -3.85
N LEU A 274 -5.70 8.99 -3.20
CA LEU A 274 -6.03 7.76 -2.51
C LEU A 274 -6.07 6.61 -3.53
N GLN A 275 -5.38 5.50 -3.29
CA GLN A 275 -5.43 4.40 -4.24
C GLN A 275 -6.78 3.67 -4.13
N ASP A 276 -7.48 3.55 -5.26
CA ASP A 276 -8.65 2.68 -5.36
C ASP A 276 -8.19 1.23 -5.51
N ILE A 277 -8.44 0.40 -4.49
CA ILE A 277 -7.95 -0.97 -4.44
C ILE A 277 -8.48 -1.79 -5.62
N LYS A 278 -9.78 -1.67 -5.95
CA LYS A 278 -10.39 -2.40 -7.07
C LYS A 278 -9.70 -2.06 -8.40
N THR A 279 -9.53 -0.78 -8.68
CA THR A 279 -8.87 -0.30 -9.90
C THR A 279 -7.39 -0.67 -9.93
N ARG A 280 -6.70 -0.70 -8.77
CA ARG A 280 -5.31 -1.18 -8.70
C ARG A 280 -5.18 -2.65 -9.03
N ILE A 281 -6.10 -3.49 -8.56
CA ILE A 281 -6.16 -4.92 -8.90
C ILE A 281 -6.46 -5.08 -10.39
N GLN A 282 -7.42 -4.34 -10.94
CA GLN A 282 -7.71 -4.36 -12.38
C GLN A 282 -6.47 -4.00 -13.22
N ALA A 283 -5.74 -2.95 -12.85
CA ALA A 283 -4.50 -2.56 -13.54
C ALA A 283 -3.41 -3.66 -13.45
N GLN A 284 -3.30 -4.33 -12.31
CA GLN A 284 -2.39 -5.47 -12.10
C GLN A 284 -2.77 -6.64 -13.00
N ARG A 285 -4.07 -6.94 -13.17
CA ARG A 285 -4.57 -8.00 -14.04
C ARG A 285 -4.29 -7.74 -15.52
N ILE A 286 -4.52 -6.51 -15.98
CA ILE A 286 -4.21 -6.09 -17.35
C ILE A 286 -2.71 -6.23 -17.61
N LYS A 287 -1.85 -5.77 -16.69
CA LYS A 287 -0.40 -5.92 -16.82
C LYS A 287 0.02 -7.39 -16.84
N TYR A 288 -0.55 -8.21 -15.96
CA TYR A 288 -0.25 -9.65 -15.91
C TYR A 288 -0.53 -10.33 -17.25
N VAL A 289 -1.62 -9.98 -17.93
CA VAL A 289 -1.93 -10.52 -19.26
C VAL A 289 -0.92 -10.06 -20.31
N GLY A 290 -0.50 -8.79 -20.26
CA GLY A 290 0.59 -8.30 -21.11
C GLY A 290 1.90 -9.10 -20.92
N GLU A 291 2.23 -9.46 -19.68
CA GLU A 291 3.42 -10.29 -19.38
C GLU A 291 3.30 -11.73 -19.89
N ILE A 292 2.11 -12.34 -19.77
CA ILE A 292 1.85 -13.68 -20.31
C ILE A 292 2.13 -13.70 -21.82
N ILE A 293 1.56 -12.73 -22.55
CA ILE A 293 1.73 -12.62 -24.00
C ILE A 293 3.20 -12.39 -24.37
N LYS A 294 3.91 -11.55 -23.60
CA LYS A 294 5.30 -11.20 -23.89
C LYS A 294 6.29 -12.34 -23.55
N LYS A 295 5.99 -13.15 -22.54
CA LYS A 295 6.91 -14.12 -21.95
C LYS A 295 6.22 -15.47 -21.72
N PRO A 296 5.81 -16.18 -22.77
CA PRO A 296 4.91 -17.33 -22.63
C PRO A 296 5.49 -18.46 -21.77
N ASN A 297 6.80 -18.69 -21.89
CA ASN A 297 7.51 -19.75 -21.15
C ASN A 297 7.57 -19.50 -19.63
N GLU A 298 7.41 -18.26 -19.17
CA GLU A 298 7.40 -17.91 -17.74
C GLU A 298 6.01 -18.16 -17.10
N TYR A 299 4.94 -18.29 -17.91
CA TYR A 299 3.56 -18.40 -17.42
C TYR A 299 2.78 -19.62 -17.96
N PRO A 300 3.33 -20.84 -17.93
CA PRO A 300 2.70 -22.02 -18.53
C PRO A 300 1.31 -22.35 -17.97
N LEU A 301 1.09 -22.13 -16.67
CA LEU A 301 -0.23 -22.31 -16.07
C LEU A 301 -1.25 -21.27 -16.58
N ALA A 302 -0.81 -20.04 -16.84
CA ALA A 302 -1.71 -19.02 -17.36
C ALA A 302 -2.13 -19.37 -18.79
N HIS A 303 -1.18 -19.80 -19.63
CA HIS A 303 -1.51 -20.29 -20.97
C HIS A 303 -2.52 -21.44 -20.91
N TYR A 304 -2.26 -22.45 -20.07
CA TYR A 304 -3.22 -23.54 -19.87
C TYR A 304 -4.64 -23.03 -19.56
N TYR A 305 -4.80 -22.02 -18.70
CA TYR A 305 -6.11 -21.54 -18.31
C TYR A 305 -6.76 -20.57 -19.32
N ILE A 306 -6.01 -19.63 -19.90
CA ILE A 306 -6.60 -18.48 -20.60
C ILE A 306 -6.12 -18.24 -22.03
N ASP A 307 -5.16 -19.00 -22.56
CA ASP A 307 -4.56 -18.72 -23.89
C ASP A 307 -5.59 -18.64 -25.01
N LEU A 308 -6.48 -19.64 -25.10
CA LEU A 308 -7.57 -19.66 -26.09
C LEU A 308 -8.48 -18.42 -26.05
N ARG A 309 -8.60 -17.79 -24.88
CA ARG A 309 -9.44 -16.60 -24.67
C ARG A 309 -8.70 -15.30 -24.96
N LEU A 310 -7.40 -15.39 -25.27
CA LEU A 310 -6.53 -14.28 -25.66
C LEU A 310 -6.17 -14.31 -27.15
N SER A 311 -6.80 -15.18 -27.94
CA SER A 311 -6.55 -15.36 -29.38
C SER A 311 -6.71 -14.09 -30.23
N SER A 312 -7.49 -13.12 -29.75
CA SER A 312 -7.62 -11.80 -30.39
C SER A 312 -6.42 -10.87 -30.16
N LEU A 313 -5.56 -11.20 -29.20
CA LEU A 313 -4.42 -10.36 -28.78
C LEU A 313 -3.07 -10.92 -29.21
N HIS A 314 -2.99 -12.23 -29.47
CA HIS A 314 -1.79 -12.89 -29.96
C HIS A 314 -2.11 -14.27 -30.55
N THR A 315 -1.12 -14.85 -31.24
CA THR A 315 -1.20 -16.23 -31.76
C THR A 315 -1.15 -17.25 -30.62
N VAL A 316 -2.17 -18.10 -30.55
CA VAL A 316 -2.31 -19.17 -29.53
C VAL A 316 -1.36 -20.33 -29.86
N ASN A 317 -0.73 -20.90 -28.82
CA ASN A 317 0.09 -22.09 -28.97
C ASN A 317 -0.76 -23.36 -28.77
N ASN A 318 -0.96 -24.13 -29.84
CA ASN A 318 -1.74 -25.38 -29.79
C ASN A 318 -0.91 -26.63 -29.44
N MET A 319 0.39 -26.49 -29.17
CA MET A 319 1.25 -27.62 -28.77
C MET A 319 1.08 -28.03 -27.29
N THR A 320 0.41 -27.19 -26.49
CA THR A 320 0.17 -27.47 -25.08
C THR A 320 -1.31 -27.63 -24.78
N PRO A 321 -1.70 -28.44 -23.77
CA PRO A 321 -3.09 -28.57 -23.37
C PRO A 321 -3.73 -27.24 -22.98
N HIS A 322 -5.04 -27.12 -23.19
CA HIS A 322 -5.84 -25.95 -22.80
C HIS A 322 -7.02 -26.34 -21.90
N HIS A 323 -7.46 -25.40 -21.06
CA HIS A 323 -8.57 -25.59 -20.12
C HIS A 323 -9.92 -25.14 -20.70
N PHE A 324 -10.85 -26.08 -20.82
CA PHE A 324 -12.20 -25.84 -21.35
C PHE A 324 -13.28 -25.63 -20.27
N GLY A 325 -12.97 -25.92 -19.00
CA GLY A 325 -13.93 -25.80 -17.90
C GLY A 325 -14.11 -24.39 -17.35
N THR A 326 -14.80 -24.28 -16.21
CA THR A 326 -14.91 -23.03 -15.46
C THR A 326 -13.53 -22.52 -15.05
N LEU A 327 -13.24 -21.26 -15.35
CA LEU A 327 -11.98 -20.62 -14.97
C LEU A 327 -11.91 -20.40 -13.46
N PRO A 328 -10.74 -20.56 -12.84
CA PRO A 328 -10.48 -20.01 -11.52
C PRO A 328 -10.74 -18.50 -11.49
N ASP A 329 -11.25 -17.99 -10.37
CA ASP A 329 -11.67 -16.58 -10.23
C ASP A 329 -10.59 -15.59 -10.64
N PHE A 330 -9.33 -15.88 -10.32
CA PHE A 330 -8.18 -15.06 -10.71
C PHE A 330 -8.13 -14.84 -12.23
N TYR A 331 -8.17 -15.92 -13.00
CA TYR A 331 -8.08 -15.91 -14.46
C TYR A 331 -9.34 -15.35 -15.11
N LYS A 332 -10.52 -15.65 -14.55
CA LYS A 332 -11.79 -15.02 -14.96
C LYS A 332 -11.68 -13.49 -14.89
N GLN A 333 -11.11 -12.98 -13.81
CA GLN A 333 -10.92 -11.55 -13.60
C GLN A 333 -9.83 -10.95 -14.49
N CYS A 334 -8.81 -11.72 -14.89
CA CYS A 334 -7.87 -11.30 -15.93
C CYS A 334 -8.60 -10.98 -17.23
N ILE A 335 -9.39 -11.94 -17.75
CA ILE A 335 -10.13 -11.76 -19.02
C ILE A 335 -11.10 -10.59 -18.94
N GLN A 336 -11.89 -10.51 -17.86
CA GLN A 336 -12.83 -9.38 -17.66
C GLN A 336 -12.12 -8.03 -17.58
N SER A 337 -10.92 -7.97 -17.01
CA SER A 337 -10.19 -6.70 -16.85
C SER A 337 -9.66 -6.16 -18.19
N ILE A 338 -9.36 -7.02 -19.16
CA ILE A 338 -8.81 -6.63 -20.46
C ILE A 338 -9.87 -6.05 -21.38
N GLN A 339 -11.14 -6.49 -21.28
CA GLN A 339 -12.22 -6.03 -22.16
C GLN A 339 -12.29 -4.49 -22.22
N GLY A 340 -12.05 -3.92 -23.41
CA GLY A 340 -12.00 -2.48 -23.66
C GLY A 340 -10.72 -1.77 -23.21
N ASN A 341 -9.68 -2.52 -22.82
CA ASN A 341 -8.36 -2.06 -22.37
C ASN A 341 -7.20 -2.78 -23.07
N GLU A 342 -7.46 -3.45 -24.19
CA GLU A 342 -6.54 -4.30 -24.96
C GLU A 342 -5.25 -3.54 -25.33
N LYS A 343 -5.40 -2.29 -25.79
CA LYS A 343 -4.26 -1.44 -26.18
C LYS A 343 -3.36 -1.03 -25.01
N THR A 344 -3.79 -1.24 -23.76
CA THR A 344 -3.05 -0.79 -22.57
C THR A 344 -2.18 -1.86 -21.95
N ILE A 345 -2.25 -3.11 -22.41
CA ILE A 345 -1.54 -4.26 -21.81
C ILE A 345 -0.01 -4.10 -21.76
N GLN A 346 0.56 -3.38 -22.72
CA GLN A 346 2.01 -3.14 -22.81
C GLN A 346 2.48 -2.05 -21.83
N ASN A 347 1.57 -1.23 -21.32
CA ASN A 347 1.93 -0.10 -20.47
C ASN A 347 2.35 -0.55 -19.05
N PRO A 348 3.18 0.23 -18.35
CA PRO A 348 3.43 0.00 -16.93
C PRO A 348 2.15 0.02 -16.10
N THR A 349 2.05 -0.78 -15.04
CA THR A 349 0.86 -0.87 -14.17
C THR A 349 0.39 0.49 -13.65
N LYS A 350 1.33 1.40 -13.36
CA LYS A 350 1.02 2.77 -12.91
C LYS A 350 0.30 3.58 -13.98
N THR A 351 0.69 3.44 -15.24
CA THR A 351 0.07 4.10 -16.40
C THR A 351 -1.32 3.52 -16.67
N ILE A 352 -1.45 2.19 -16.64
CA ILE A 352 -2.76 1.51 -16.75
C ILE A 352 -3.71 2.00 -15.66
N TYR A 353 -3.27 2.03 -14.40
CA TYR A 353 -4.08 2.52 -13.29
C TYR A 353 -4.53 3.98 -13.50
N ARG A 354 -3.63 4.87 -13.92
CA ARG A 354 -3.99 6.26 -14.23
C ARG A 354 -5.05 6.36 -15.33
N HIS A 355 -4.90 5.58 -16.40
CA HIS A 355 -5.88 5.53 -17.49
C HIS A 355 -7.27 5.08 -16.99
N LEU A 356 -7.32 4.01 -16.20
CA LEU A 356 -8.57 3.51 -15.62
C LEU A 356 -9.23 4.52 -14.68
N VAL A 357 -8.46 5.22 -13.85
CA VAL A 357 -9.01 6.25 -12.94
C VAL A 357 -9.57 7.44 -13.72
N THR A 358 -8.87 7.93 -14.75
CA THR A 358 -9.33 9.06 -15.57
C THR A 358 -10.62 8.73 -16.33
N ARG A 359 -10.79 7.49 -16.79
CA ARG A 359 -12.04 7.02 -17.42
C ARG A 359 -13.25 7.05 -16.48
N GLN A 360 -13.05 6.87 -15.16
CA GLN A 360 -14.16 6.83 -14.20
C GLN A 360 -14.77 8.19 -13.89
N GLU A 361 -13.98 9.26 -13.96
CA GLU A 361 -14.39 10.65 -13.72
C GLU A 361 -13.35 11.62 -14.29
N PRO A 362 -13.77 12.74 -14.92
CA PRO A 362 -12.83 13.72 -15.42
C PRO A 362 -12.05 14.40 -14.28
N PRO A 363 -10.90 15.01 -14.60
CA PRO A 363 -10.06 15.72 -13.64
C PRO A 363 -10.86 16.68 -12.76
N LEU A 364 -10.49 16.74 -11.47
CA LEU A 364 -11.24 17.51 -10.48
C LEU A 364 -11.40 19.01 -10.82
N HIS A 365 -10.39 19.61 -11.46
CA HIS A 365 -10.38 21.02 -11.84
C HIS A 365 -11.47 21.34 -12.90
N ASN A 366 -11.90 20.35 -13.68
CA ASN A 366 -13.00 20.50 -14.65
C ASN A 366 -14.39 20.44 -13.99
N ARG A 367 -14.47 20.08 -12.70
CA ARG A 367 -15.75 19.77 -12.02
C ARG A 367 -16.09 20.68 -10.85
N ILE A 368 -15.10 21.17 -10.10
CA ILE A 368 -15.37 22.08 -8.99
C ILE A 368 -15.64 23.47 -9.55
N LYS A 369 -16.91 23.87 -9.49
CA LYS A 369 -17.37 25.25 -9.72
C LYS A 369 -17.62 25.91 -8.37
N ARG A 370 -16.59 26.49 -7.75
CA ARG A 370 -16.76 27.30 -6.53
C ARG A 370 -17.03 28.75 -6.93
N GLY A 371 -18.28 29.18 -6.76
CA GLY A 371 -18.77 30.50 -7.19
C GLY A 371 -19.02 30.54 -8.69
N TYR A 372 -20.22 30.97 -9.09
CA TYR A 372 -20.59 31.12 -10.51
C TYR A 372 -19.73 32.16 -11.26
N THR A 373 -18.93 32.94 -10.53
CA THR A 373 -18.26 34.16 -11.03
C THR A 373 -16.74 34.03 -11.18
N HIS A 374 -16.10 32.94 -10.77
CA HIS A 374 -14.64 32.84 -10.73
C HIS A 374 -14.11 31.53 -11.31
N PHE A 375 -13.57 31.59 -12.53
CA PHE A 375 -12.81 30.50 -13.12
C PHE A 375 -11.54 30.21 -12.28
N ILE A 376 -11.36 28.95 -11.88
CA ILE A 376 -10.14 28.48 -11.24
C ILE A 376 -9.15 28.15 -12.35
N THR A 377 -8.23 29.06 -12.63
CA THR A 377 -7.27 28.94 -13.74
C THR A 377 -6.06 28.06 -13.39
N ASP A 378 -5.64 28.02 -12.13
CA ASP A 378 -4.58 27.12 -11.65
C ASP A 378 -4.99 26.37 -10.38
N TYR A 379 -5.37 25.11 -10.56
CA TYR A 379 -5.77 24.21 -9.48
C TYR A 379 -4.56 23.65 -8.71
N SER A 380 -3.34 23.72 -9.27
CA SER A 380 -2.14 23.17 -8.64
C SER A 380 -1.63 24.06 -7.51
N SER A 381 -1.66 25.39 -7.67
CA SER A 381 -1.27 26.35 -6.62
C SER A 381 -2.11 26.23 -5.36
N ILE A 382 -3.44 26.04 -5.48
CA ILE A 382 -4.38 25.87 -4.35
C ILE A 382 -3.86 24.83 -3.34
N PHE A 383 -3.53 23.64 -3.82
CA PHE A 383 -3.11 22.55 -2.95
C PHE A 383 -1.62 22.61 -2.60
N ARG A 384 -0.78 23.13 -3.51
CA ARG A 384 0.60 23.45 -3.18
C ARG A 384 0.67 24.38 -1.97
N ASN A 385 -0.20 25.39 -1.94
CA ASN A 385 -0.32 26.32 -0.82
C ASN A 385 -0.82 25.62 0.45
N LEU A 386 -1.81 24.73 0.33
CA LEU A 386 -2.28 23.91 1.46
C LEU A 386 -1.14 23.09 2.09
N HIS A 387 -0.27 22.51 1.27
CA HIS A 387 0.90 21.76 1.75
C HIS A 387 1.98 22.66 2.37
N ARG A 388 2.26 23.81 1.73
CA ARG A 388 3.28 24.79 2.17
C ARG A 388 2.89 25.53 3.46
N THR A 389 1.60 25.60 3.78
CA THR A 389 1.10 26.29 4.98
C THR A 389 1.62 25.60 6.25
N GLN A 390 2.27 26.36 7.12
CA GLN A 390 2.84 25.88 8.39
C GLN A 390 1.84 26.07 9.54
N THR A 391 0.85 25.19 9.63
CA THR A 391 -0.21 25.26 10.65
C THR A 391 -0.53 23.85 11.18
N SER A 392 -1.33 23.79 12.23
CA SER A 392 -1.82 22.56 12.84
C SER A 392 -2.54 21.65 11.83
N THR A 393 -2.51 20.34 12.10
CA THR A 393 -3.26 19.34 11.31
C THR A 393 -4.74 19.68 11.22
N LYS A 394 -5.35 20.17 12.32
CA LYS A 394 -6.78 20.53 12.37
C LYS A 394 -7.11 21.73 11.48
N ALA A 395 -6.25 22.74 11.41
CA ALA A 395 -6.42 23.88 10.51
C ALA A 395 -6.35 23.45 9.03
N LYS A 396 -5.38 22.59 8.66
CA LYS A 396 -5.30 22.02 7.31
C LYS A 396 -6.55 21.24 6.92
N GLU A 397 -7.19 20.54 7.87
CA GLU A 397 -8.45 19.85 7.61
C GLU A 397 -9.61 20.81 7.34
N VAL A 398 -9.70 21.93 8.04
CA VAL A 398 -10.73 22.96 7.78
C VAL A 398 -10.54 23.55 6.39
N MET A 399 -9.30 23.90 6.02
CA MET A 399 -8.97 24.39 4.69
C MET A 399 -9.38 23.38 3.60
N TYR A 400 -9.06 22.11 3.80
CA TYR A 400 -9.46 21.04 2.88
C TYR A 400 -10.98 20.91 2.78
N ARG A 401 -11.70 20.93 3.91
CA ARG A 401 -13.17 20.89 3.90
C ARG A 401 -13.78 22.07 3.17
N LEU A 402 -13.21 23.27 3.32
CA LEU A 402 -13.62 24.44 2.57
C LEU A 402 -13.41 24.20 1.08
N LEU A 403 -12.25 23.76 0.59
CA LEU A 403 -12.03 23.59 -0.86
C LEU A 403 -13.09 22.75 -1.59
N PHE A 404 -13.65 21.74 -0.92
CA PHE A 404 -14.69 20.87 -1.47
C PHE A 404 -16.12 21.35 -1.16
N SER A 405 -16.26 22.52 -0.54
CA SER A 405 -17.47 23.04 0.08
C SER A 405 -18.13 21.94 0.89
N ILE A 406 -17.43 21.32 1.86
CA ILE A 406 -17.94 20.22 2.71
C ILE A 406 -17.88 20.53 4.22
N THR A 407 -17.74 21.80 4.60
CA THR A 407 -17.77 22.14 6.04
C THR A 407 -19.18 21.83 6.62
N PRO A 408 -19.26 21.25 7.84
CA PRO A 408 -20.55 20.89 8.44
C PRO A 408 -21.29 22.09 9.08
N VAL A 409 -21.58 23.08 8.24
CA VAL A 409 -22.47 24.21 8.54
C VAL A 409 -23.94 23.75 8.62
N ALA A 410 -24.78 24.46 9.38
CA ALA A 410 -26.14 24.01 9.72
C ALA A 410 -27.00 23.78 8.47
N TYR A 411 -26.91 24.65 7.46
CA TYR A 411 -27.62 24.52 6.18
C TYR A 411 -27.41 23.15 5.51
N ARG A 412 -26.19 22.61 5.58
CA ARG A 412 -25.87 21.33 4.95
C ARG A 412 -26.43 20.13 5.72
N ARG A 413 -26.61 20.26 7.04
CA ARG A 413 -27.08 19.16 7.90
C ARG A 413 -28.60 19.01 7.84
N THR A 414 -29.34 20.09 7.56
CA THR A 414 -30.81 20.10 7.50
C THR A 414 -31.38 19.92 6.08
N HIS A 415 -30.59 19.38 5.14
CA HIS A 415 -31.06 19.06 3.77
C HIS A 415 -31.79 20.22 3.06
N LYS A 416 -31.27 21.45 3.17
CA LYS A 416 -31.79 22.66 2.48
C LYS A 416 -33.23 23.08 2.81
N SER A 417 -33.95 22.40 3.72
CA SER A 417 -35.38 22.62 3.93
C SER A 417 -35.74 23.49 5.17
N GLN A 418 -34.78 23.80 6.05
CA GLN A 418 -35.03 24.62 7.24
C GLN A 418 -34.11 25.85 7.31
N GLN A 419 -34.71 27.01 7.60
CA GLN A 419 -34.01 28.28 7.82
C GLN A 419 -33.26 28.21 9.16
N THR A 420 -32.01 27.77 9.10
CA THR A 420 -31.17 27.61 10.30
C THR A 420 -30.47 28.93 10.63
N LYS A 421 -30.71 29.47 11.84
CA LYS A 421 -30.00 30.66 12.33
C LYS A 421 -28.49 30.39 12.40
N CYS A 422 -27.68 31.38 12.04
CA CYS A 422 -26.23 31.31 12.18
C CYS A 422 -25.82 31.09 13.63
N THR A 423 -25.08 30.01 13.93
CA THR A 423 -24.66 29.70 15.31
C THR A 423 -23.64 30.69 15.88
N LEU A 424 -22.89 31.40 15.01
CA LEU A 424 -21.91 32.42 15.42
C LEU A 424 -22.56 33.75 15.81
N CYS A 425 -23.36 34.35 14.91
CA CYS A 425 -23.97 35.67 15.16
C CYS A 425 -25.41 35.60 15.69
N ARG A 426 -26.06 34.42 15.66
CA ARG A 426 -27.45 34.16 16.09
C ARG A 426 -28.51 35.04 15.45
N GLN A 427 -28.17 35.76 14.38
CA GLN A 427 -29.12 36.50 13.55
C GLN A 427 -30.01 35.53 12.76
N ASN A 428 -31.17 36.00 12.28
CA ASN A 428 -32.06 35.30 11.35
C ASN A 428 -31.45 35.20 9.92
N LYS A 429 -30.18 34.81 9.83
CA LYS A 429 -29.47 34.54 8.59
C LYS A 429 -29.09 33.07 8.53
N GLN A 430 -29.20 32.49 7.34
CA GLN A 430 -28.92 31.09 7.10
C GLN A 430 -27.42 30.77 7.30
N GLU A 431 -27.11 29.70 8.04
CA GLU A 431 -25.72 29.31 8.27
C GLU A 431 -25.10 28.62 7.04
N THR A 432 -24.51 29.41 6.15
CA THR A 432 -23.75 28.96 4.98
C THR A 432 -22.25 29.24 5.13
N GLU A 433 -21.42 28.62 4.28
CA GLU A 433 -19.99 28.95 4.18
C GLU A 433 -19.80 30.43 3.83
N ASP A 434 -20.56 30.96 2.87
CA ASP A 434 -20.50 32.38 2.51
C ASP A 434 -20.83 33.30 3.68
N HIS A 435 -21.91 32.99 4.42
CA HIS A 435 -22.28 33.80 5.57
C HIS A 435 -21.19 33.78 6.66
N ILE A 436 -20.74 32.60 7.07
CA ILE A 436 -19.79 32.46 8.17
C ILE A 436 -18.44 33.13 7.86
N PHE A 437 -17.97 33.06 6.62
CA PHE A 437 -16.62 33.52 6.24
C PHE A 437 -16.57 34.93 5.66
N PHE A 438 -17.69 35.51 5.23
CA PHE A 438 -17.71 36.86 4.63
C PHE A 438 -18.76 37.82 5.23
N HIS A 439 -19.95 37.33 5.58
CA HIS A 439 -21.09 38.21 5.91
C HIS A 439 -21.51 38.17 7.39
N CYS A 440 -20.81 37.42 8.23
CA CYS A 440 -21.12 37.28 9.64
C CYS A 440 -20.57 38.47 10.44
N ASN A 441 -21.46 39.21 11.12
CA ASN A 441 -21.07 40.41 11.88
C ASN A 441 -20.01 40.12 12.95
N THR A 442 -20.06 38.94 13.57
CA THR A 442 -19.09 38.50 14.58
C THR A 442 -17.64 38.42 14.06
N ILE A 443 -17.43 38.17 12.76
CA ILE A 443 -16.06 38.07 12.21
C ILE A 443 -15.61 39.34 11.50
N SER A 444 -16.51 40.31 11.29
CA SER A 444 -16.30 41.47 10.41
C SER A 444 -15.03 42.27 10.76
N LEU A 445 -14.79 42.53 12.05
CA LEU A 445 -13.61 43.27 12.50
C LEU A 445 -12.30 42.49 12.30
N ALA A 446 -12.31 41.17 12.51
CA ALA A 446 -11.15 40.32 12.27
C ALA A 446 -10.88 40.15 10.77
N LEU A 447 -11.94 40.07 9.95
CA LEU A 447 -11.82 40.03 8.48
C LEU A 447 -11.18 41.31 7.93
N LYS A 448 -11.59 42.49 8.42
CA LYS A 448 -10.93 43.77 8.09
C LYS A 448 -9.46 43.77 8.50
N SER A 449 -9.15 43.28 9.71
CA SER A 449 -7.77 43.18 10.19
C SER A 449 -6.92 42.25 9.32
N LEU A 450 -7.42 41.07 8.96
CA LEU A 450 -6.78 40.13 8.06
C LEU A 450 -6.51 40.77 6.69
N GLN A 451 -7.50 41.49 6.15
CA GLN A 451 -7.37 42.16 4.86
C GLN A 451 -6.25 43.21 4.89
N GLN A 452 -6.20 44.03 5.94
CA GLN A 452 -5.12 45.01 6.15
C GLN A 452 -3.75 44.35 6.30
N THR A 453 -3.64 43.29 7.11
CA THR A 453 -2.35 42.60 7.35
C THR A 453 -1.79 41.94 6.09
N ILE A 454 -2.62 41.30 5.28
CA ILE A 454 -2.14 40.52 4.13
C ILE A 454 -1.97 41.40 2.88
N PHE A 455 -2.80 42.43 2.71
CA PHE A 455 -2.93 43.17 1.44
C PHE A 455 -2.72 44.69 1.55
N GLY A 456 -2.53 45.24 2.75
CA GLY A 456 -2.32 46.69 2.96
C GLY A 456 -3.48 47.56 2.49
N ASN A 457 -3.20 48.80 2.09
CA ASN A 457 -4.18 49.75 1.55
C ASN A 457 -4.42 49.58 0.04
N ALA A 458 -3.82 48.58 -0.61
CA ALA A 458 -4.01 48.33 -2.04
C ALA A 458 -5.40 47.72 -2.29
N THR A 459 -6.39 48.58 -2.47
CA THR A 459 -7.81 48.22 -2.70
C THR A 459 -8.07 47.63 -4.09
N ASN A 460 -7.13 47.75 -5.04
CA ASN A 460 -7.28 47.22 -6.39
C ASN A 460 -6.48 45.92 -6.60
N LYS A 461 -7.22 44.84 -6.93
CA LYS A 461 -6.78 43.51 -7.45
C LYS A 461 -6.64 42.32 -6.48
N VAL A 462 -7.29 42.28 -5.31
CA VAL A 462 -7.33 41.04 -4.51
C VAL A 462 -8.73 40.53 -4.23
N ASN A 463 -8.97 39.30 -4.67
CA ASN A 463 -10.22 38.60 -4.47
C ASN A 463 -10.19 37.84 -3.12
N MET A 464 -10.79 38.43 -2.08
CA MET A 464 -10.90 37.83 -0.74
C MET A 464 -11.60 36.47 -0.75
N TYR A 465 -12.51 36.26 -1.70
CA TYR A 465 -13.12 34.96 -1.91
C TYR A 465 -12.06 33.92 -2.30
N LYS A 466 -11.23 34.20 -3.32
CA LYS A 466 -10.11 33.34 -3.71
C LYS A 466 -9.13 33.11 -2.55
N ALA A 467 -8.78 34.16 -1.80
CA ALA A 467 -7.90 34.04 -0.63
C ALA A 467 -8.47 33.09 0.42
N ILE A 468 -9.68 33.33 0.93
CA ILE A 468 -10.26 32.53 2.02
C ILE A 468 -10.73 31.16 1.52
N MET A 469 -11.45 31.09 0.41
CA MET A 469 -12.09 29.86 -0.05
C MET A 469 -11.17 28.93 -0.83
N LEU A 470 -10.16 29.46 -1.54
CA LEU A 470 -9.26 28.67 -2.40
C LEU A 470 -7.79 28.68 -1.94
N ASN A 471 -7.46 29.43 -0.88
CA ASN A 471 -6.08 29.54 -0.40
C ASN A 471 -5.11 30.10 -1.47
N THR A 472 -5.60 31.03 -2.28
CA THR A 472 -4.84 31.70 -3.34
C THR A 472 -4.70 33.18 -3.03
N ILE A 473 -3.45 33.62 -2.91
CA ILE A 473 -3.05 35.00 -2.68
C ILE A 473 -2.00 35.41 -3.73
N PRO A 474 -1.85 36.71 -4.03
CA PRO A 474 -0.77 37.19 -4.88
C PRO A 474 0.60 36.70 -4.37
N HIS A 475 1.49 36.35 -5.29
CA HIS A 475 2.86 36.00 -4.92
C HIS A 475 3.62 37.26 -4.50
N THR A 476 4.11 37.27 -3.27
CA THR A 476 5.07 38.25 -2.71
C THR A 476 6.40 37.53 -2.45
N ASN A 477 7.31 38.12 -1.65
CA ASN A 477 8.53 37.43 -1.24
C ASN A 477 8.21 36.08 -0.53
N LYS A 478 9.15 35.13 -0.56
CA LYS A 478 8.89 33.73 -0.14
C LYS A 478 8.47 33.62 1.34
N ASN A 479 9.05 34.43 2.22
CA ASN A 479 8.78 34.39 3.66
C ASN A 479 7.40 35.00 3.98
N SER A 480 7.12 36.21 3.49
CA SER A 480 5.80 36.85 3.63
C SER A 480 4.69 36.03 3.00
N TYR A 481 4.94 35.35 1.87
CA TYR A 481 3.97 34.45 1.26
C TYR A 481 3.57 33.29 2.18
N LYS A 482 4.54 32.62 2.83
CA LYS A 482 4.27 31.52 3.77
C LYS A 482 3.55 32.02 5.03
N THR A 483 3.95 33.18 5.54
CA THR A 483 3.32 33.82 6.70
C THR A 483 1.86 34.15 6.39
N ASN A 484 1.58 34.77 5.25
CA ASN A 484 0.22 35.11 4.81
C ASN A 484 -0.68 33.87 4.64
N LEU A 485 -0.16 32.78 4.07
CA LEU A 485 -0.88 31.51 3.99
C LEU A 485 -1.22 30.96 5.39
N THR A 486 -0.30 31.11 6.34
CA THR A 486 -0.47 30.63 7.72
C THR A 486 -1.50 31.46 8.47
N LEU A 487 -1.47 32.79 8.32
CA LEU A 487 -2.49 33.69 8.86
C LEU A 487 -3.89 33.36 8.33
N LEU A 488 -4.02 33.11 7.02
CA LEU A 488 -5.29 32.69 6.43
C LEU A 488 -5.78 31.35 6.98
N ALA A 489 -4.87 30.41 7.25
CA ALA A 489 -5.23 29.11 7.80
C ALA A 489 -5.72 29.23 9.24
N GLU A 490 -5.05 30.03 10.07
CA GLU A 490 -5.49 30.29 11.44
C GLU A 490 -6.81 31.05 11.48
N PHE A 491 -7.01 32.05 10.60
CA PHE A 491 -8.29 32.75 10.49
C PHE A 491 -9.44 31.77 10.26
N ARG A 492 -9.31 30.87 9.28
CA ARG A 492 -10.34 29.87 8.98
C ARG A 492 -10.55 28.90 10.14
N TYR A 493 -9.46 28.46 10.75
CA TYR A 493 -9.51 27.50 11.85
C TYR A 493 -10.17 28.11 13.09
N LEU A 494 -9.87 29.37 13.40
CA LEU A 494 -10.47 30.12 14.51
C LEU A 494 -11.98 30.27 14.32
N ILE A 495 -12.43 30.69 13.13
CA ILE A 495 -13.86 30.74 12.79
C ILE A 495 -14.52 29.39 13.07
N TRP A 496 -13.90 28.30 12.62
CA TRP A 496 -14.43 26.95 12.80
C TRP A 496 -14.51 26.53 14.29
N ILE A 497 -13.49 26.83 15.08
CA ILE A 497 -13.48 26.53 16.52
C ILE A 497 -14.55 27.35 17.24
N CYS A 498 -14.54 28.67 17.08
CA CYS A 498 -15.50 29.56 17.74
C CYS A 498 -16.94 29.19 17.39
N ARG A 499 -17.20 28.83 16.12
CA ARG A 499 -18.50 28.33 15.71
C ARG A 499 -18.90 27.07 16.47
N ASN A 500 -18.00 26.08 16.57
CA ASN A 500 -18.30 24.83 17.26
C ASN A 500 -18.51 25.04 18.76
N LYS A 501 -17.71 25.89 19.40
CA LYS A 501 -17.91 26.29 20.80
C LYS A 501 -19.25 27.01 20.98
N ALA A 502 -19.60 27.94 20.09
CA ALA A 502 -20.89 28.62 20.14
C ALA A 502 -22.08 27.66 20.00
N LYS A 503 -21.91 26.59 19.21
CA LYS A 503 -22.92 25.56 18.98
C LYS A 503 -23.05 24.54 20.12
N HIS A 504 -21.93 24.02 20.61
CA HIS A 504 -21.89 22.86 21.51
C HIS A 504 -21.64 23.24 22.97
N GLU A 505 -20.96 24.36 23.21
CA GLU A 505 -20.62 24.88 24.54
C GLU A 505 -21.39 26.18 24.85
N GLN A 506 -22.30 26.60 23.96
CA GLN A 506 -23.11 27.83 24.07
C GLN A 506 -22.34 29.15 24.23
N GLN A 507 -21.02 29.14 24.01
CA GLN A 507 -20.15 30.32 24.16
C GLN A 507 -20.54 31.46 23.21
N ARG A 508 -20.40 32.71 23.67
CA ARG A 508 -20.77 33.91 22.89
C ARG A 508 -19.53 34.66 22.42
N TYR A 509 -19.60 35.16 21.19
CA TYR A 509 -18.56 35.95 20.56
C TYR A 509 -19.19 37.17 19.90
N ASN A 510 -18.84 38.36 20.38
CA ASN A 510 -19.09 39.59 19.63
C ASN A 510 -17.88 39.90 18.73
N ALA A 511 -18.00 40.92 17.88
CA ALA A 511 -16.94 41.25 16.92
C ALA A 511 -15.62 41.67 17.59
N GLY A 512 -15.68 42.36 18.73
CA GLY A 512 -14.51 42.78 19.49
C GLY A 512 -13.75 41.61 20.12
N ILE A 513 -14.48 40.71 20.80
CA ILE A 513 -13.93 39.50 21.40
C ILE A 513 -13.28 38.61 20.33
N PHE A 514 -13.97 38.40 19.21
CA PHE A 514 -13.42 37.60 18.11
C PHE A 514 -12.14 38.23 17.54
N LYS A 515 -12.12 39.55 17.32
CA LYS A 515 -10.92 40.28 16.88
C LYS A 515 -9.77 40.14 17.87
N HIS A 516 -10.04 40.27 19.17
CA HIS A 516 -9.02 40.14 20.21
C HIS A 516 -8.37 38.75 20.18
N ILE A 517 -9.18 37.69 20.15
CA ILE A 517 -8.68 36.30 20.06
C ILE A 517 -7.88 36.08 18.77
N TYR A 518 -8.36 36.63 17.65
CA TYR A 518 -7.66 36.56 16.37
C TYR A 518 -6.28 37.21 16.46
N ASN A 519 -6.20 38.45 16.96
CA ASN A 519 -4.96 39.21 17.08
C ASN A 519 -3.94 38.52 18.01
N GLN A 520 -4.39 37.96 19.14
CA GLN A 520 -3.53 37.19 20.03
C GLN A 520 -2.90 35.98 19.32
N LYS A 521 -3.70 35.25 18.53
CA LYS A 521 -3.21 34.07 17.80
C LYS A 521 -2.28 34.43 16.64
N THR A 522 -2.48 35.56 15.99
CA THR A 522 -1.69 35.96 14.82
C THR A 522 -0.42 36.71 15.18
N ALA A 523 -0.36 37.39 16.34
CA ALA A 523 0.83 38.09 16.81
C ALA A 523 2.07 37.19 16.88
N HIS A 524 1.92 35.97 17.40
CA HIS A 524 3.02 34.99 17.46
C HIS A 524 3.51 34.53 16.08
N ILE A 525 2.63 34.50 15.07
CA ILE A 525 2.97 34.10 13.70
C ILE A 525 3.77 35.22 13.02
N THR A 526 3.36 36.47 13.21
CA THR A 526 4.06 37.63 12.66
C THR A 526 5.41 37.85 13.34
N GLN A 527 5.49 37.64 14.66
CA GLN A 527 6.75 37.77 15.42
C GLN A 527 7.78 36.73 14.98
N ARG A 528 7.41 35.44 14.93
CA ARG A 528 8.30 34.38 14.42
C ARG A 528 8.77 34.61 12.99
N ALA A 529 7.93 35.21 12.15
CA ALA A 529 8.30 35.54 10.79
C ALA A 529 9.34 36.68 10.73
N ALA A 530 9.21 37.69 11.60
CA ALA A 530 10.18 38.77 11.74
C ALA A 530 11.54 38.24 12.21
N ASP A 531 11.55 37.40 13.25
CA ASP A 531 12.77 36.79 13.81
C ASP A 531 13.48 35.86 12.80
N SER A 532 12.72 35.23 11.90
CA SER A 532 13.29 34.36 10.85
C SER A 532 13.90 35.12 9.67
N ASN A 533 13.50 36.38 9.45
CA ASN A 533 14.08 37.22 8.41
C ASN A 533 15.41 37.84 8.87
N THR A 534 15.53 38.17 10.16
CA THR A 534 16.75 38.75 10.75
C THR A 534 17.90 37.76 10.94
N LEU A 535 17.64 36.44 10.89
CA LEU A 535 18.65 35.37 10.96
C LEU A 535 19.15 34.92 9.57
N SER A 536 18.58 35.46 8.48
CA SER A 536 18.94 35.12 7.09
C SER A 536 19.65 36.25 6.33
N GLU A 537 19.85 37.38 7.00
CA GLU A 537 20.79 38.45 6.67
C GLU A 537 22.06 38.25 7.48
#